data_AF-M1WTG4-F1
#
_entry.id   AF-M1WTG4-F1
#
_cell.length_a   1.000
_cell.length_b   1.000
_cell.length_c   1.000
_cell.angle_alpha   90.00
_cell.angle_beta   90.00
_cell.angle_gamma   90.00
#
_symmetry.space_group_name_H-M   'P 1'
#
loop_
_entity.id
_entity.type
_entity.pdbx_description
1 polymer ?
#
loop_
_entity_poly.entity_id
_entity_poly.type
_entity_poly.pdbx_seq_one_letter_code
_entity_poly.pdbx_strand_id
1 'polypeptide(L)'
;MQLKSVQFLFLLIVLFVILLTPSQGEAGEVMVLHSTDRSDGRTASLMQGIRDALGSDFSVSEVFLGTATDDEDHYDDQFQKLFSSQPDDSVVAVVTDGSEAFSFMRKFREDLYVGTPVIYCGQARPNPEFLRQCGNCTGVPLHDGVAATVDLIFSLVPTTETVVGILDATPGSRELRSQVEQAMEPYFSHAQLIFPGYEPGDDDGLDMAQLARVAASVPPSAAVLFLDFSVDNSGEPVLPADAVREVTRLSDAPVYVLNDQWLGAGVLGGVFVTGQTQGLRVGHLVQRVLSGERAEEMLPESPELDVVLDQTVMARFGLGRDALPPGAKGINPVPSPDIVEGVSPVWYGFAVAGLILVLVVVWVRSRATQKDRRSGD
;
A
#
# COMPACT_ATOMS: atom_id res chain seq x y z
N MET A 1 -48.45 5.42 -51.29
CA MET A 1 -48.69 5.60 -49.83
C MET A 1 -47.76 4.77 -48.96
N GLN A 2 -47.38 3.55 -49.36
CA GLN A 2 -46.52 2.62 -48.60
C GLN A 2 -45.08 3.12 -48.27
N LEU A 3 -44.45 3.89 -49.17
CA LEU A 3 -43.05 4.32 -49.00
C LEU A 3 -42.83 5.31 -47.83
N LYS A 4 -43.84 6.13 -47.51
CA LYS A 4 -43.77 7.11 -46.41
C LYS A 4 -43.86 6.45 -45.03
N SER A 5 -44.57 5.33 -44.92
CA SER A 5 -44.72 4.57 -43.67
C SER A 5 -43.43 3.84 -43.28
N VAL A 6 -42.66 3.35 -44.26
CA VAL A 6 -41.36 2.69 -44.02
C VAL A 6 -40.31 3.70 -43.58
N GLN A 7 -40.27 4.89 -44.20
CA GLN A 7 -39.36 5.96 -43.78
C GLN A 7 -39.69 6.47 -42.38
N PHE A 8 -40.98 6.56 -42.03
CA PHE A 8 -41.40 6.97 -40.69
C PHE A 8 -41.01 5.95 -39.63
N LEU A 9 -41.21 4.65 -39.89
CA LEU A 9 -40.81 3.57 -38.99
C LEU A 9 -39.29 3.52 -38.80
N PHE A 10 -38.52 3.72 -39.87
CA PHE A 10 -37.06 3.77 -39.81
C PHE A 10 -36.57 4.97 -38.97
N LEU A 11 -37.19 6.14 -39.12
CA LEU A 11 -36.85 7.32 -38.32
C LEU A 11 -37.16 7.10 -36.83
N LEU A 12 -38.25 6.39 -36.53
CA LEU A 12 -38.67 6.05 -35.17
C LEU A 12 -37.71 5.06 -34.51
N ILE A 13 -37.21 4.08 -35.28
CA ILE A 13 -36.19 3.13 -34.82
C ILE A 13 -34.86 3.84 -34.57
N VAL A 14 -34.44 4.74 -35.47
CA VAL A 14 -33.21 5.53 -35.26
C VAL A 14 -33.32 6.42 -34.03
N LEU A 15 -34.46 7.10 -33.84
CA LEU A 15 -34.71 7.92 -32.65
C LEU A 15 -34.74 7.07 -31.38
N PHE A 16 -35.33 5.88 -31.43
CA PHE A 16 -35.36 4.93 -30.31
C PHE A 16 -33.97 4.40 -29.96
N VAL A 17 -33.11 4.14 -30.96
CA VAL A 17 -31.71 3.75 -30.75
C VAL A 17 -30.88 4.89 -30.14
N ILE A 18 -31.12 6.14 -30.54
CA ILE A 18 -30.47 7.33 -29.95
C ILE A 18 -30.96 7.58 -28.51
N LEU A 19 -32.21 7.26 -28.20
CA LEU A 19 -32.76 7.33 -26.84
C LEU A 19 -32.31 6.15 -25.95
N LEU A 20 -31.85 5.05 -26.55
CA LEU A 20 -31.36 3.84 -25.87
C LEU A 20 -29.85 3.81 -25.72
N THR A 21 -29.09 4.65 -26.44
CA THR A 21 -27.69 4.85 -26.12
C THR A 21 -27.63 5.49 -24.73
N PRO A 22 -27.05 4.82 -23.71
CA PRO A 22 -26.82 5.47 -22.44
C PRO A 22 -26.03 6.74 -22.74
N SER A 23 -26.54 7.88 -22.27
CA SER A 23 -25.69 9.07 -22.20
C SER A 23 -24.51 8.66 -21.34
N GLN A 24 -23.35 8.47 -21.94
CA GLN A 24 -22.11 8.55 -21.19
C GLN A 24 -22.03 10.02 -20.78
N GLY A 25 -22.69 10.34 -19.65
CA GLY A 25 -22.38 11.57 -18.95
C GLY A 25 -20.88 11.52 -18.68
N GLU A 26 -20.21 12.66 -18.80
CA GLU A 26 -18.81 12.75 -18.36
C GLU A 26 -18.73 12.13 -16.97
N ALA A 27 -17.91 11.08 -16.87
CA ALA A 27 -17.62 10.47 -15.58
C ALA A 27 -17.08 11.57 -14.69
N GLY A 28 -17.67 11.75 -13.50
CA GLY A 28 -17.18 12.75 -12.56
C GLY A 28 -15.71 12.52 -12.26
N GLU A 29 -14.96 13.60 -12.09
CA GLU A 29 -13.54 13.54 -11.81
C GLU A 29 -13.27 13.58 -10.30
N VAL A 30 -12.40 12.68 -9.84
CA VAL A 30 -11.82 12.71 -8.50
C VAL A 30 -10.38 13.20 -8.61
N MET A 31 -10.15 14.41 -8.13
CA MET A 31 -8.85 15.07 -8.17
C MET A 31 -8.04 14.71 -6.91
N VAL A 32 -6.83 14.20 -7.06
CA VAL A 32 -5.93 13.88 -5.94
C VAL A 32 -4.81 14.91 -5.84
N LEU A 33 -4.78 15.69 -4.76
CA LEU A 33 -3.67 16.61 -4.47
C LEU A 33 -2.68 15.94 -3.53
N HIS A 34 -1.43 15.83 -3.97
CA HIS A 34 -0.31 15.33 -3.17
C HIS A 34 0.50 16.48 -2.59
N SER A 35 0.90 16.34 -1.32
CA SER A 35 1.88 17.22 -0.67
C SER A 35 3.29 17.12 -1.29
N THR A 36 3.59 16.03 -2.00
CA THR A 36 4.91 15.79 -2.58
C THR A 36 5.12 16.56 -3.89
N ASP A 37 6.37 16.61 -4.36
CA ASP A 37 6.74 17.24 -5.65
C ASP A 37 6.57 16.29 -6.85
N ARG A 38 6.50 14.98 -6.60
CA ARG A 38 6.41 13.93 -7.61
C ARG A 38 5.80 12.65 -7.04
N SER A 39 5.44 11.73 -7.94
CA SER A 39 5.03 10.39 -7.55
C SER A 39 6.21 9.57 -7.02
N ASP A 40 5.97 8.86 -5.93
CA ASP A 40 6.82 7.78 -5.42
C ASP A 40 6.06 6.43 -5.44
N GLY A 41 6.67 5.37 -4.87
CA GLY A 41 6.03 4.05 -4.84
C GLY A 41 4.76 3.99 -3.99
N ARG A 42 4.67 4.85 -2.96
CA ARG A 42 3.53 4.93 -2.05
C ARG A 42 2.39 5.71 -2.68
N THR A 43 2.65 6.88 -3.25
CA THR A 43 1.63 7.67 -3.97
C THR A 43 1.10 6.90 -5.18
N ALA A 44 1.96 6.18 -5.91
CA ALA A 44 1.52 5.32 -7.02
C ALA A 44 0.59 4.20 -6.54
N SER A 45 0.91 3.56 -5.40
CA SER A 45 0.06 2.51 -4.81
C SER A 45 -1.26 3.07 -4.27
N LEU A 46 -1.24 4.27 -3.69
CA LEU A 46 -2.43 5.03 -3.28
C LEU A 46 -3.34 5.30 -4.47
N MET A 47 -2.79 5.88 -5.54
CA MET A 47 -3.53 6.17 -6.77
C MET A 47 -4.12 4.90 -7.39
N GLN A 48 -3.38 3.79 -7.39
CA GLN A 48 -3.89 2.51 -7.85
C GLN A 48 -5.07 2.04 -7.01
N GLY A 49 -4.96 2.10 -5.67
CA GLY A 49 -6.06 1.72 -4.77
C GLY A 49 -7.31 2.57 -4.96
N ILE A 50 -7.15 3.90 -5.17
CA ILE A 50 -8.27 4.81 -5.45
C ILE A 50 -8.95 4.39 -6.77
N ARG A 51 -8.18 4.16 -7.83
CA ARG A 51 -8.70 3.71 -9.13
C ARG A 51 -9.39 2.36 -9.05
N ASP A 52 -8.82 1.41 -8.30
CA ASP A 52 -9.39 0.07 -8.10
C ASP A 52 -10.75 0.14 -7.41
N ALA A 53 -10.91 1.01 -6.41
CA ALA A 53 -12.17 1.20 -5.70
C ALA A 53 -13.22 1.94 -6.53
N LEU A 54 -12.83 3.02 -7.23
CA LEU A 54 -13.73 3.84 -8.05
C LEU A 54 -14.16 3.17 -9.36
N GLY A 55 -13.35 2.26 -9.89
CA GLY A 55 -13.61 1.59 -11.16
C GLY A 55 -13.63 2.56 -12.34
N SER A 56 -14.49 2.29 -13.34
CA SER A 56 -14.64 3.13 -14.54
C SER A 56 -15.72 4.21 -14.40
N ASP A 57 -16.35 4.32 -13.22
CA ASP A 57 -17.46 5.24 -12.99
C ASP A 57 -16.98 6.69 -12.81
N PHE A 58 -15.70 6.87 -12.46
CA PHE A 58 -15.06 8.16 -12.22
C PHE A 58 -13.69 8.21 -12.89
N SER A 59 -13.29 9.38 -13.41
CA SER A 59 -11.89 9.64 -13.75
C SER A 59 -11.11 10.00 -12.49
N VAL A 60 -9.80 9.72 -12.47
CA VAL A 60 -8.91 10.06 -11.36
C VAL A 60 -7.69 10.80 -11.89
N SER A 61 -7.53 12.05 -11.50
CA SER A 61 -6.41 12.91 -11.84
C SER A 61 -5.53 13.19 -10.61
N GLU A 62 -4.30 13.64 -10.83
CA GLU A 62 -3.37 13.94 -9.75
C GLU A 62 -2.65 15.27 -9.98
N VAL A 63 -2.41 15.99 -8.89
CA VAL A 63 -1.66 17.25 -8.85
C VAL A 63 -0.67 17.19 -7.70
N PHE A 64 0.57 17.57 -7.99
CA PHE A 64 1.65 17.67 -7.01
C PHE A 64 1.84 19.14 -6.61
N LEU A 65 1.59 19.46 -5.34
CA LEU A 65 1.82 20.81 -4.84
C LEU A 65 3.32 21.09 -4.66
N GLY A 66 4.09 20.07 -4.28
CA GLY A 66 5.46 20.23 -3.80
C GLY A 66 5.52 20.61 -2.33
N THR A 67 6.63 20.29 -1.69
CA THR A 67 6.90 20.67 -0.30
C THR A 67 7.05 22.18 -0.18
N ALA A 68 6.37 22.79 0.77
CA ALA A 68 6.55 24.21 1.11
C ALA A 68 8.01 24.45 1.52
N THR A 69 8.81 25.00 0.61
CA THR A 69 10.16 25.47 0.92
C THR A 69 10.07 26.84 1.56
N ASP A 70 9.59 26.94 2.81
CA ASP A 70 9.56 28.18 3.64
C ASP A 70 9.06 29.47 2.95
N ASP A 71 8.33 29.34 1.83
CA ASP A 71 7.94 30.46 0.98
C ASP A 71 6.42 30.64 1.09
N GLU A 72 5.99 31.74 1.72
CA GLU A 72 4.57 32.10 1.83
C GLU A 72 3.92 32.22 0.43
N ASP A 73 4.72 32.51 -0.60
CA ASP A 73 4.25 32.64 -1.98
C ASP A 73 3.97 31.28 -2.65
N HIS A 74 4.48 30.16 -2.11
CA HIS A 74 4.34 28.83 -2.74
C HIS A 74 2.88 28.42 -2.90
N TYR A 75 2.07 28.60 -1.86
CA TYR A 75 0.66 28.26 -1.89
C TYR A 75 -0.13 29.18 -2.82
N ASP A 76 0.22 30.46 -2.87
CA ASP A 76 -0.44 31.42 -3.74
C ASP A 76 -0.07 31.17 -5.22
N ASP A 77 1.15 30.73 -5.51
CA ASP A 77 1.59 30.28 -6.83
C ASP A 77 0.86 29.01 -7.30
N GLN A 78 0.72 28.01 -6.41
CA GLN A 78 -0.03 26.79 -6.74
C GLN A 78 -1.52 27.09 -6.93
N PHE A 79 -2.08 27.99 -6.11
CA PHE A 79 -3.43 28.49 -6.30
C PHE A 79 -3.56 29.18 -7.66
N GLN A 80 -2.66 30.10 -8.02
CA GLN A 80 -2.72 30.79 -9.31
C GLN A 80 -2.63 29.81 -10.49
N LYS A 81 -1.79 28.77 -10.40
CA LYS A 81 -1.71 27.73 -11.45
C LYS A 81 -3.04 27.00 -11.61
N LEU A 82 -3.62 26.48 -10.51
CA LEU A 82 -4.88 25.74 -10.53
C LEU A 82 -6.07 26.61 -10.94
N PHE A 83 -6.12 27.85 -10.44
CA PHE A 83 -7.16 28.81 -10.78
C PHE A 83 -7.06 29.25 -12.25
N SER A 84 -5.85 29.44 -12.78
CA SER A 84 -5.63 29.84 -14.18
C SER A 84 -5.95 28.73 -15.17
N SER A 85 -5.81 27.46 -14.79
CA SER A 85 -6.33 26.35 -15.59
C SER A 85 -7.86 26.31 -15.66
N GLN A 86 -8.55 27.17 -14.89
CA GLN A 86 -9.97 27.13 -14.53
C GLN A 86 -10.30 25.82 -13.81
N PRO A 87 -10.83 25.89 -12.58
CA PRO A 87 -11.31 24.68 -11.92
C PRO A 87 -12.37 24.01 -12.78
N ASP A 88 -12.18 22.73 -13.07
CA ASP A 88 -13.11 21.97 -13.91
C ASP A 88 -14.35 21.62 -13.09
N ASP A 89 -15.52 22.03 -13.58
CA ASP A 89 -16.83 21.70 -13.00
C ASP A 89 -17.08 20.17 -13.01
N SER A 90 -16.28 19.39 -13.74
CA SER A 90 -16.28 17.92 -13.69
C SER A 90 -15.73 17.35 -12.39
N VAL A 91 -14.97 18.12 -11.59
CA VAL A 91 -14.38 17.66 -10.32
C VAL A 91 -15.46 17.52 -9.25
N VAL A 92 -15.88 16.28 -9.00
CA VAL A 92 -16.94 15.94 -8.04
C VAL A 92 -16.42 15.67 -6.63
N ALA A 93 -15.13 15.39 -6.47
CA ALA A 93 -14.48 15.23 -5.17
C ALA A 93 -12.99 15.58 -5.25
N VAL A 94 -12.44 16.06 -4.14
CA VAL A 94 -11.00 16.31 -3.98
C VAL A 94 -10.45 15.42 -2.89
N VAL A 95 -9.44 14.61 -3.21
CA VAL A 95 -8.65 13.85 -2.25
C VAL A 95 -7.38 14.64 -1.94
N THR A 96 -7.00 14.73 -0.67
CA THR A 96 -5.76 15.39 -0.22
C THR A 96 -4.86 14.37 0.46
N ASP A 97 -3.69 14.12 -0.12
CA ASP A 97 -2.68 13.19 0.37
C ASP A 97 -1.54 13.97 1.05
N GLY A 98 -1.59 14.03 2.38
CA GLY A 98 -0.65 14.76 3.22
C GLY A 98 -1.21 16.06 3.83
N SER A 99 -0.47 16.62 4.80
CA SER A 99 -0.86 17.79 5.59
C SER A 99 -0.90 19.09 4.79
N GLU A 100 0.02 19.26 3.86
CA GLU A 100 0.19 20.44 3.01
C GLU A 100 -0.96 20.50 2.00
N ALA A 101 -1.27 19.38 1.32
CA ALA A 101 -2.41 19.27 0.42
C ALA A 101 -3.74 19.58 1.13
N PHE A 102 -3.93 19.05 2.34
CA PHE A 102 -5.13 19.33 3.12
C PHE A 102 -5.21 20.78 3.59
N SER A 103 -4.09 21.37 4.01
CA SER A 103 -4.02 22.77 4.43
C SER A 103 -4.29 23.73 3.27
N PHE A 104 -3.73 23.44 2.10
CA PHE A 104 -3.99 24.15 0.86
C PHE A 104 -5.48 24.13 0.51
N MET A 105 -6.09 22.93 0.53
CA MET A 105 -7.51 22.80 0.22
C MET A 105 -8.40 23.50 1.25
N ARG A 106 -8.04 23.48 2.53
CA ARG A 106 -8.75 24.27 3.56
C ARG A 106 -8.70 25.78 3.32
N LYS A 107 -7.61 26.30 2.73
CA LYS A 107 -7.45 27.73 2.44
C LYS A 107 -8.21 28.16 1.17
N PHE A 108 -8.11 27.39 0.09
CA PHE A 108 -8.56 27.84 -1.24
C PHE A 108 -9.76 27.10 -1.84
N ARG A 109 -10.31 26.12 -1.12
CA ARG A 109 -11.49 25.34 -1.54
C ARG A 109 -12.64 26.21 -2.06
N GLU A 110 -12.99 27.28 -1.36
CA GLU A 110 -14.16 28.10 -1.73
C GLU A 110 -13.90 28.98 -2.97
N ASP A 111 -12.66 29.07 -3.42
CA ASP A 111 -12.28 29.74 -4.67
C ASP A 111 -12.06 28.75 -5.82
N LEU A 112 -11.59 27.53 -5.52
CA LEU A 112 -11.28 26.48 -6.50
C LEU A 112 -12.45 25.51 -6.73
N TYR A 113 -13.01 24.92 -5.68
CA TYR A 113 -13.95 23.80 -5.77
C TYR A 113 -15.11 23.99 -4.78
N VAL A 114 -15.95 24.99 -5.05
CA VAL A 114 -17.05 25.40 -4.17
C VAL A 114 -18.00 24.24 -3.89
N GLY A 115 -18.20 23.92 -2.61
CA GLY A 115 -19.12 22.88 -2.18
C GLY A 115 -18.63 21.44 -2.40
N THR A 116 -17.56 21.22 -3.16
CA THR A 116 -16.98 19.90 -3.43
C THR A 116 -16.48 19.26 -2.13
N PRO A 117 -16.76 17.97 -1.89
CA PRO A 117 -16.24 17.27 -0.71
C PRO A 117 -14.72 17.10 -0.77
N VAL A 118 -14.09 17.22 0.38
CA VAL A 118 -12.64 17.04 0.56
C VAL A 118 -12.40 15.79 1.42
N ILE A 119 -11.66 14.83 0.89
CA ILE A 119 -11.31 13.58 1.56
C ILE A 119 -9.81 13.59 1.86
N TYR A 120 -9.43 13.65 3.13
CA TYR A 120 -8.01 13.62 3.51
C TYR A 120 -7.47 12.20 3.71
N CYS A 121 -6.21 11.98 3.35
CA CYS A 121 -5.42 10.80 3.64
C CYS A 121 -3.94 11.20 3.82
N GLY A 122 -3.05 10.22 4.02
CA GLY A 122 -1.61 10.47 4.07
C GLY A 122 -1.12 11.30 5.26
N GLN A 123 -1.97 11.56 6.26
CA GLN A 123 -1.63 12.32 7.46
C GLN A 123 -2.36 11.77 8.68
N ALA A 124 -1.84 12.07 9.88
CA ALA A 124 -2.56 11.84 11.13
C ALA A 124 -3.91 12.57 11.14
N ARG A 125 -4.83 12.13 12.01
CA ARG A 125 -6.16 12.74 12.12
C ARG A 125 -6.05 14.25 12.40
N PRO A 126 -6.58 15.14 11.54
CA PRO A 126 -6.56 16.57 11.78
C PRO A 126 -7.31 16.97 13.06
N ASN A 127 -7.00 18.15 13.59
CA ASN A 127 -7.72 18.72 14.72
C ASN A 127 -9.25 18.72 14.44
N PRO A 128 -10.09 18.20 15.35
CA PRO A 128 -11.54 18.19 15.17
C PRO A 128 -12.18 19.56 14.91
N GLU A 129 -11.53 20.65 15.31
CA GLU A 129 -11.98 22.01 14.98
C GLU A 129 -11.79 22.33 13.49
N PHE A 130 -10.66 21.91 12.89
CA PHE A 130 -10.40 22.10 11.46
C PHE A 130 -11.38 21.33 10.59
N LEU A 131 -11.73 20.11 10.99
CA LEU A 131 -12.74 19.31 10.29
C LEU A 131 -14.13 19.98 10.35
N ARG A 132 -14.50 20.51 11.53
CA ARG A 132 -15.77 21.25 11.71
C ARG A 132 -15.83 22.54 10.88
N GLN A 133 -14.72 23.28 10.81
CA GLN A 133 -14.64 24.51 10.01
C GLN A 133 -14.72 24.24 8.52
N CYS A 134 -14.21 23.10 8.04
CA CYS A 134 -14.29 22.74 6.63
C CYS A 134 -15.73 22.37 6.18
N GLY A 135 -16.56 21.80 7.06
CA GLY A 135 -17.98 21.51 6.82
C GLY A 135 -18.29 20.41 5.79
N ASN A 136 -17.42 20.16 4.81
CA ASN A 136 -17.53 19.05 3.85
C ASN A 136 -16.20 18.30 3.74
N CYS A 137 -15.51 18.12 4.87
CA CYS A 137 -14.28 17.36 4.98
C CYS A 137 -14.50 16.06 5.77
N THR A 138 -13.98 14.95 5.24
CA THR A 138 -13.82 13.67 5.94
C THR A 138 -12.49 13.04 5.54
N GLY A 139 -12.13 11.86 6.04
CA GLY A 139 -10.89 11.22 5.63
C GLY A 139 -10.56 9.89 6.28
N VAL A 140 -9.47 9.31 5.76
CA VAL A 140 -8.86 8.06 6.21
C VAL A 140 -7.48 8.39 6.81
N PRO A 141 -7.40 8.60 8.14
CA PRO A 141 -6.16 8.98 8.80
C PRO A 141 -5.09 7.89 8.65
N LEU A 142 -3.84 8.32 8.56
CA LEU A 142 -2.67 7.46 8.66
C LEU A 142 -2.47 7.01 10.11
N HIS A 143 -1.85 5.85 10.28
CA HIS A 143 -1.48 5.30 11.57
C HIS A 143 -0.13 4.60 11.46
N ASP A 144 0.76 4.86 12.42
CA ASP A 144 2.17 4.45 12.34
C ASP A 144 2.38 2.94 12.59
N GLY A 145 1.36 2.25 13.10
CA GLY A 145 1.41 0.79 13.28
C GLY A 145 2.40 0.33 14.35
N VAL A 146 2.89 1.23 15.22
CA VAL A 146 3.92 0.95 16.23
C VAL A 146 3.53 -0.22 17.14
N ALA A 147 2.39 -0.12 17.82
CA ALA A 147 1.95 -1.16 18.75
C ALA A 147 1.75 -2.51 18.05
N ALA A 148 1.15 -2.50 16.86
CA ALA A 148 0.94 -3.72 16.08
C ALA A 148 2.26 -4.33 15.57
N THR A 149 3.27 -3.51 15.28
CA THR A 149 4.61 -4.00 14.91
C THR A 149 5.35 -4.57 16.11
N VAL A 150 5.21 -3.97 17.30
CA VAL A 150 5.74 -4.55 18.55
C VAL A 150 5.07 -5.89 18.85
N ASP A 151 3.73 -5.98 18.76
CA ASP A 151 3.01 -7.24 18.91
C ASP A 151 3.44 -8.29 17.87
N LEU A 152 3.71 -7.85 16.63
CA LEU A 152 4.21 -8.72 15.58
C LEU A 152 5.56 -9.35 15.95
N ILE A 153 6.51 -8.56 16.49
CA ILE A 153 7.82 -9.06 16.94
C ILE A 153 7.63 -10.24 17.92
N PHE A 154 6.82 -10.06 18.95
CA PHE A 154 6.59 -11.08 19.97
C PHE A 154 5.71 -12.23 19.48
N SER A 155 4.84 -12.01 18.51
CA SER A 155 4.05 -13.08 17.88
C SER A 155 4.91 -14.03 17.04
N LEU A 156 5.93 -13.49 16.34
CA LEU A 156 6.83 -14.27 15.48
C LEU A 156 7.94 -14.94 16.28
N VAL A 157 8.51 -14.21 17.25
CA VAL A 157 9.61 -14.69 18.10
C VAL A 157 9.28 -14.41 19.57
N PRO A 158 8.47 -15.26 20.23
CA PRO A 158 8.05 -15.06 21.62
C PRO A 158 9.18 -15.04 22.65
N THR A 159 10.36 -15.53 22.27
CA THR A 159 11.56 -15.58 23.12
C THR A 159 12.47 -14.35 22.95
N THR A 160 11.99 -13.28 22.29
CA THR A 160 12.76 -12.05 22.10
C THR A 160 13.04 -11.40 23.46
N GLU A 161 14.33 -11.27 23.82
CA GLU A 161 14.73 -10.71 25.13
C GLU A 161 15.08 -9.21 25.04
N THR A 162 15.35 -8.69 23.85
CA THR A 162 15.75 -7.29 23.65
C THR A 162 15.18 -6.76 22.35
N VAL A 163 14.53 -5.60 22.41
CA VAL A 163 14.15 -4.80 21.24
C VAL A 163 15.08 -3.60 21.18
N VAL A 164 15.80 -3.45 20.07
CA VAL A 164 16.72 -2.34 19.80
C VAL A 164 16.00 -1.35 18.89
N GLY A 165 15.60 -0.21 19.43
CA GLY A 165 15.00 0.88 18.67
C GLY A 165 16.07 1.75 18.02
N ILE A 166 15.97 1.95 16.70
CA ILE A 166 16.83 2.86 15.94
C ILE A 166 16.00 4.05 15.52
N LEU A 167 16.44 5.24 15.93
CA LEU A 167 15.78 6.51 15.66
C LEU A 167 16.78 7.66 15.57
N ASP A 168 16.36 8.80 15.00
CA ASP A 168 17.05 10.08 15.10
C ASP A 168 16.41 11.00 16.17
N ALA A 169 16.94 12.22 16.30
CA ALA A 169 16.51 13.18 17.32
C ALA A 169 15.31 14.05 16.90
N THR A 170 14.71 13.81 15.72
CA THR A 170 13.62 14.64 15.19
C THR A 170 12.36 14.53 16.06
N PRO A 171 11.47 15.55 16.02
CA PRO A 171 10.20 15.48 16.74
C PRO A 171 9.34 14.25 16.39
N GLY A 172 9.34 13.83 15.12
CA GLY A 172 8.62 12.63 14.66
C GLY A 172 9.18 11.35 15.29
N SER A 173 10.51 11.18 15.27
CA SER A 173 11.19 10.07 15.93
C SER A 173 10.93 9.99 17.44
N ARG A 174 10.85 11.14 18.12
CA ARG A 174 10.54 11.19 19.57
C ARG A 174 9.12 10.73 19.86
N GLU A 175 8.16 11.05 18.99
CA GLU A 175 6.79 10.55 19.11
C GLU A 175 6.75 9.03 18.90
N LEU A 176 7.41 8.53 17.86
CA LEU A 176 7.53 7.09 17.62
C LEU A 176 8.17 6.37 18.80
N ARG A 177 9.23 6.93 19.40
CA ARG A 177 9.86 6.42 20.62
C ARG A 177 8.84 6.25 21.75
N SER A 178 8.06 7.30 22.03
CA SER A 178 7.05 7.27 23.10
C SER A 178 5.99 6.20 22.85
N GLN A 179 5.56 6.03 21.59
CA GLN A 179 4.64 4.97 21.21
C GLN A 179 5.25 3.57 21.39
N VAL A 180 6.54 3.37 21.08
CA VAL A 180 7.24 2.10 21.31
C VAL A 180 7.37 1.81 22.80
N GLU A 181 7.76 2.79 23.60
CA GLU A 181 7.85 2.65 25.06
C GLU A 181 6.52 2.20 25.67
N GLN A 182 5.41 2.80 25.22
CA GLN A 182 4.06 2.39 25.61
C GLN A 182 3.70 0.98 25.10
N ALA A 183 3.99 0.67 23.84
CA ALA A 183 3.70 -0.64 23.25
C ALA A 183 4.50 -1.78 23.90
N MET A 184 5.67 -1.48 24.46
CA MET A 184 6.52 -2.45 25.17
C MET A 184 6.05 -2.76 26.60
N GLU A 185 5.12 -1.97 27.17
CA GLU A 185 4.61 -2.17 28.55
C GLU A 185 4.21 -3.62 28.88
N PRO A 186 3.47 -4.35 28.01
CA PRO A 186 3.08 -5.73 28.29
C PRO A 186 4.26 -6.71 28.31
N TYR A 187 5.39 -6.35 27.69
CA TYR A 187 6.52 -7.25 27.42
C TYR A 187 7.71 -7.05 28.36
N PHE A 188 7.73 -5.97 29.16
CA PHE A 188 8.82 -5.69 30.13
C PHE A 188 9.03 -6.77 31.22
N SER A 189 8.12 -7.74 31.33
CA SER A 189 8.30 -8.91 32.19
C SER A 189 9.41 -9.86 31.75
N HIS A 190 9.76 -9.87 30.46
CA HIS A 190 10.78 -10.78 29.89
C HIS A 190 11.65 -10.15 28.79
N ALA A 191 11.30 -8.96 28.30
CA ALA A 191 12.07 -8.24 27.28
C ALA A 191 12.46 -6.85 27.77
N GLN A 192 13.59 -6.34 27.28
CA GLN A 192 14.02 -4.96 27.51
C GLN A 192 13.98 -4.16 26.20
N LEU A 193 13.75 -2.85 26.31
CA LEU A 193 13.81 -1.89 25.21
C LEU A 193 15.07 -1.04 25.38
N ILE A 194 15.87 -0.92 24.32
CA ILE A 194 17.03 -0.03 24.30
C ILE A 194 16.96 0.89 23.08
N PHE A 195 17.41 2.13 23.27
CA PHE A 195 17.59 3.12 22.20
C PHE A 195 19.04 3.59 22.22
N PRO A 196 19.93 2.98 21.42
CA PRO A 196 21.34 3.35 21.40
C PRO A 196 21.54 4.81 21.00
N GLY A 197 22.37 5.54 21.76
CA GLY A 197 22.58 6.99 21.60
C GLY A 197 21.53 7.84 22.34
N TYR A 198 20.66 7.20 23.11
CA TYR A 198 19.56 7.82 23.85
C TYR A 198 19.42 7.24 25.27
N GLU A 199 20.49 6.63 25.78
CA GLU A 199 20.58 6.11 27.14
C GLU A 199 20.52 7.24 28.19
N PRO A 200 20.09 6.97 29.43
CA PRO A 200 20.10 7.97 30.48
C PRO A 200 21.51 8.58 30.70
N GLY A 201 21.67 9.85 30.31
CA GLY A 201 22.94 10.57 30.37
C GLY A 201 23.73 10.64 29.07
N ASP A 202 23.22 10.05 27.99
CA ASP A 202 23.74 10.12 26.61
C ASP A 202 22.54 10.29 25.66
N ASP A 203 22.29 11.52 25.21
CA ASP A 203 21.18 11.89 24.32
C ASP A 203 21.72 12.52 23.03
N ASP A 204 22.95 12.14 22.68
CA ASP A 204 23.65 12.70 21.53
C ASP A 204 23.11 12.10 20.22
N GLY A 205 22.40 10.98 20.25
CA GLY A 205 21.99 10.24 19.05
C GLY A 205 23.19 9.56 18.37
N LEU A 206 22.98 9.09 17.14
CA LEU A 206 23.99 8.33 16.40
C LEU A 206 24.44 9.08 15.13
N ASP A 207 25.72 8.98 14.80
CA ASP A 207 26.23 9.13 13.44
C ASP A 207 26.11 7.81 12.66
N MET A 208 26.29 7.85 11.33
CA MET A 208 26.22 6.64 10.50
C MET A 208 27.26 5.57 10.87
N ALA A 209 28.43 5.96 11.38
CA ALA A 209 29.46 5.02 11.80
C ALA A 209 29.13 4.36 13.15
N GLN A 210 28.49 5.09 14.06
CA GLN A 210 27.94 4.60 15.33
C GLN A 210 26.77 3.67 15.05
N LEU A 211 25.84 4.06 14.15
CA LEU A 211 24.75 3.22 13.69
C LEU A 211 25.25 1.87 13.15
N ALA A 212 26.27 1.89 12.30
CA ALA A 212 26.89 0.66 11.78
C ALA A 212 27.48 -0.22 12.90
N ARG A 213 28.14 0.39 13.90
CA ARG A 213 28.67 -0.35 15.06
C ARG A 213 27.56 -0.96 15.91
N VAL A 214 26.50 -0.21 16.17
CA VAL A 214 25.31 -0.68 16.89
C VAL A 214 24.70 -1.86 16.16
N ALA A 215 24.40 -1.71 14.85
CA ALA A 215 23.80 -2.75 14.03
C ALA A 215 24.60 -4.07 14.07
N ALA A 216 25.93 -3.98 13.93
CA ALA A 216 26.84 -5.13 13.99
C ALA A 216 26.95 -5.77 15.39
N SER A 217 26.55 -5.07 16.47
CA SER A 217 26.60 -5.60 17.83
C SER A 217 25.29 -6.28 18.28
N VAL A 218 24.20 -6.12 17.52
CA VAL A 218 22.90 -6.68 17.91
C VAL A 218 22.93 -8.21 17.82
N PRO A 219 22.67 -8.95 18.91
CA PRO A 219 22.70 -10.40 18.91
C PRO A 219 21.50 -10.99 18.15
N PRO A 220 21.59 -12.20 17.58
CA PRO A 220 20.49 -12.85 16.84
C PRO A 220 19.21 -13.08 17.66
N SER A 221 19.30 -13.07 19.00
CA SER A 221 18.16 -13.23 19.91
C SER A 221 17.38 -11.94 20.16
N ALA A 222 17.87 -10.81 19.68
CA ALA A 222 17.19 -9.52 19.74
C ALA A 222 16.34 -9.28 18.48
N ALA A 223 15.51 -8.24 18.52
CA ALA A 223 14.84 -7.67 17.37
C ALA A 223 15.31 -6.23 17.19
N VAL A 224 15.56 -5.81 15.95
CA VAL A 224 15.79 -4.39 15.64
C VAL A 224 14.47 -3.79 15.17
N LEU A 225 14.04 -2.70 15.79
CA LEU A 225 12.90 -1.90 15.34
C LEU A 225 13.43 -0.57 14.82
N PHE A 226 13.49 -0.43 13.49
CA PHE A 226 13.93 0.79 12.84
C PHE A 226 12.73 1.72 12.69
N LEU A 227 12.76 2.85 13.41
CA LEU A 227 11.68 3.82 13.49
C LEU A 227 11.83 4.87 12.39
N ASP A 228 12.92 5.62 12.41
CA ASP A 228 13.31 6.57 11.37
C ASP A 228 14.79 6.96 11.52
N PHE A 229 15.44 7.45 10.47
CA PHE A 229 16.81 7.98 10.57
C PHE A 229 17.12 8.89 9.39
N SER A 230 16.65 10.13 9.51
CA SER A 230 16.70 11.17 8.47
C SER A 230 17.79 12.22 8.70
N VAL A 231 18.31 12.29 9.93
CA VAL A 231 19.37 13.21 10.32
C VAL A 231 20.26 12.52 11.36
N ASP A 232 21.56 12.72 11.25
CA ASP A 232 22.50 12.20 12.22
C ASP A 232 22.69 13.13 13.43
N ASN A 233 23.49 12.70 14.41
CA ASN A 233 23.77 13.52 15.59
C ASN A 233 24.53 14.84 15.33
N SER A 234 25.15 14.98 14.16
CA SER A 234 25.84 16.19 13.74
C SER A 234 24.91 17.17 13.02
N GLY A 235 23.65 16.77 12.79
CA GLY A 235 22.68 17.50 11.99
C GLY A 235 22.84 17.28 10.49
N GLU A 236 23.66 16.32 10.05
CA GLU A 236 23.80 16.02 8.63
C GLU A 236 22.59 15.21 8.14
N PRO A 237 21.98 15.60 7.00
CA PRO A 237 20.90 14.83 6.40
C PRO A 237 21.35 13.42 6.00
N VAL A 238 20.54 12.42 6.35
CA VAL A 238 20.74 11.03 5.97
C VAL A 238 19.53 10.57 5.17
N LEU A 239 19.76 9.83 4.09
CA LEU A 239 18.66 9.15 3.40
C LEU A 239 18.22 7.95 4.25
N PRO A 240 16.97 7.89 4.77
CA PRO A 240 16.56 6.79 5.66
C PRO A 240 16.72 5.41 5.02
N ALA A 241 16.51 5.32 3.71
CA ALA A 241 16.72 4.07 2.97
C ALA A 241 18.18 3.58 2.99
N ASP A 242 19.17 4.48 3.07
CA ASP A 242 20.58 4.10 3.23
C ASP A 242 20.86 3.60 4.65
N ALA A 243 20.30 4.25 5.66
CA ALA A 243 20.41 3.82 7.05
C ALA A 243 19.79 2.42 7.27
N VAL A 244 18.59 2.16 6.73
CA VAL A 244 17.96 0.83 6.79
C VAL A 244 18.83 -0.24 6.11
N ARG A 245 19.38 0.06 4.92
CA ARG A 245 20.27 -0.86 4.20
C ARG A 245 21.54 -1.15 5.00
N GLU A 246 22.11 -0.16 5.66
CA GLU A 246 23.30 -0.36 6.47
C GLU A 246 23.00 -1.24 7.69
N VAL A 247 21.88 -1.01 8.36
CA VAL A 247 21.43 -1.80 9.52
C VAL A 247 21.17 -3.26 9.13
N THR A 248 20.36 -3.50 8.09
CA THR A 248 19.99 -4.86 7.64
C THR A 248 21.17 -5.67 7.12
N ARG A 249 22.17 -4.99 6.53
CA ARG A 249 23.41 -5.60 6.04
C ARG A 249 24.31 -6.07 7.18
N LEU A 250 24.34 -5.34 8.30
CA LEU A 250 25.26 -5.58 9.42
C LEU A 250 24.63 -6.37 10.57
N SER A 251 23.31 -6.30 10.73
CA SER A 251 22.63 -6.95 11.84
C SER A 251 22.44 -8.45 11.61
N ASP A 252 22.74 -9.22 12.65
CA ASP A 252 22.40 -10.63 12.76
C ASP A 252 20.99 -10.87 13.36
N ALA A 253 20.27 -9.80 13.72
CA ALA A 253 18.90 -9.84 14.20
C ALA A 253 17.90 -9.49 13.07
N PRO A 254 16.64 -9.96 13.15
CA PRO A 254 15.58 -9.51 12.26
C PRO A 254 15.31 -8.01 12.46
N VAL A 255 15.25 -7.27 11.34
CA VAL A 255 14.94 -5.84 11.31
C VAL A 255 13.48 -5.64 10.93
N TYR A 256 12.73 -4.98 11.80
CA TYR A 256 11.36 -4.55 11.61
C TYR A 256 11.33 -3.06 11.31
N VAL A 257 10.35 -2.62 10.53
CA VAL A 257 10.19 -1.23 10.11
C VAL A 257 8.75 -0.76 10.28
N LEU A 258 8.55 0.56 10.30
CA LEU A 258 7.24 1.21 10.36
C LEU A 258 6.81 1.89 9.05
N ASN A 259 7.66 1.86 8.02
CA ASN A 259 7.38 2.44 6.71
C ASN A 259 7.47 1.38 5.60
N ASP A 260 6.39 1.25 4.82
CA ASP A 260 6.28 0.26 3.73
C ASP A 260 7.23 0.53 2.56
N GLN A 261 7.76 1.76 2.44
CA GLN A 261 8.78 2.11 1.44
C GLN A 261 10.12 1.41 1.65
N TRP A 262 10.39 0.89 2.85
CA TRP A 262 11.63 0.17 3.16
C TRP A 262 11.52 -1.34 2.95
N LEU A 263 10.36 -1.84 2.52
CA LEU A 263 10.19 -3.22 2.08
C LEU A 263 11.15 -3.53 0.92
N GLY A 264 11.78 -4.70 0.96
CA GLY A 264 12.81 -5.09 0.00
C GLY A 264 14.22 -4.57 0.32
N ALA A 265 14.40 -3.75 1.37
CA ALA A 265 15.71 -3.30 1.83
C ALA A 265 16.42 -4.32 2.76
N GLY A 266 16.01 -5.59 2.76
CA GLY A 266 16.54 -6.63 3.66
C GLY A 266 15.88 -6.70 5.04
N VAL A 267 14.79 -5.95 5.23
CA VAL A 267 13.96 -5.97 6.44
C VAL A 267 13.06 -7.20 6.46
N LEU A 268 12.73 -7.69 7.66
CA LEU A 268 11.78 -8.78 7.83
C LEU A 268 10.36 -8.33 7.48
N GLY A 269 10.00 -7.10 7.82
CA GLY A 269 8.68 -6.53 7.55
C GLY A 269 8.19 -5.65 8.69
N GLY A 270 6.87 -5.51 8.78
CA GLY A 270 6.22 -4.68 9.79
C GLY A 270 4.71 -4.63 9.59
N VAL A 271 4.08 -3.71 10.30
CA VAL A 271 2.64 -3.46 10.21
C VAL A 271 2.39 -2.04 9.75
N PHE A 272 1.74 -1.88 8.60
CA PHE A 272 1.64 -0.61 7.90
C PHE A 272 0.21 -0.29 7.49
N VAL A 273 -0.09 0.98 7.29
CA VAL A 273 -1.15 1.37 6.35
C VAL A 273 -0.51 1.47 4.96
N THR A 274 -0.63 0.42 4.14
CA THR A 274 -0.03 0.44 2.80
C THR A 274 -0.72 1.46 1.91
N GLY A 275 0.01 2.02 0.94
CA GLY A 275 -0.57 2.94 -0.05
C GLY A 275 -1.81 2.35 -0.74
N GLN A 276 -1.74 1.06 -1.12
CA GLN A 276 -2.86 0.36 -1.76
C GLN A 276 -4.10 0.28 -0.86
N THR A 277 -3.94 -0.15 0.40
CA THR A 277 -5.04 -0.24 1.37
C THR A 277 -5.63 1.14 1.66
N GLN A 278 -4.80 2.16 1.84
CA GLN A 278 -5.29 3.52 2.02
C GLN A 278 -6.07 4.01 0.81
N GLY A 279 -5.60 3.71 -0.40
CA GLY A 279 -6.24 4.12 -1.64
C GLY A 279 -7.61 3.48 -1.83
N LEU A 280 -7.71 2.17 -1.60
CA LEU A 280 -9.00 1.45 -1.66
C LEU A 280 -10.02 2.08 -0.71
N ARG A 281 -9.60 2.37 0.52
CA ARG A 281 -10.47 2.96 1.53
C ARG A 281 -10.88 4.38 1.19
N VAL A 282 -9.96 5.20 0.71
CA VAL A 282 -10.26 6.55 0.22
C VAL A 282 -11.26 6.48 -0.93
N GLY A 283 -11.06 5.60 -1.91
CA GLY A 283 -11.99 5.44 -3.04
C GLY A 283 -13.38 4.99 -2.59
N HIS A 284 -13.49 4.05 -1.66
CA HIS A 284 -14.78 3.67 -1.07
C HIS A 284 -15.43 4.82 -0.29
N LEU A 285 -14.64 5.61 0.44
CA LEU A 285 -15.13 6.78 1.16
C LEU A 285 -15.65 7.85 0.18
N VAL A 286 -14.95 8.07 -0.93
CA VAL A 286 -15.41 8.95 -2.02
C VAL A 286 -16.74 8.45 -2.60
N GLN A 287 -16.89 7.16 -2.90
CA GLN A 287 -18.16 6.60 -3.40
C GLN A 287 -19.33 6.86 -2.44
N ARG A 288 -19.10 6.66 -1.14
CA ARG A 288 -20.10 6.90 -0.10
C ARG A 288 -20.54 8.37 -0.06
N VAL A 289 -19.58 9.29 -0.05
CA VAL A 289 -19.86 10.73 -0.05
C VAL A 289 -20.61 11.14 -1.32
N LEU A 290 -20.18 10.68 -2.49
CA LEU A 290 -20.84 10.97 -3.76
C LEU A 290 -22.23 10.32 -3.89
N SER A 291 -22.50 9.25 -3.13
CA SER A 291 -23.83 8.65 -3.03
C SER A 291 -24.80 9.40 -2.11
N GLY A 292 -24.35 10.48 -1.46
CA GLY A 292 -25.17 11.38 -0.64
C GLY A 292 -24.93 11.28 0.87
N GLU A 293 -23.96 10.49 1.33
CA GLU A 293 -23.53 10.56 2.74
C GLU A 293 -22.83 11.90 3.02
N ARG A 294 -23.26 12.61 4.06
CA ARG A 294 -22.70 13.93 4.41
C ARG A 294 -21.34 13.75 5.08
N ALA A 295 -20.27 14.26 4.46
CA ALA A 295 -18.90 14.12 4.98
C ALA A 295 -18.73 14.62 6.43
N GLU A 296 -19.41 15.72 6.81
CA GLU A 296 -19.40 16.28 8.17
C GLU A 296 -20.01 15.36 9.25
N GLU A 297 -20.90 14.45 8.86
CA GLU A 297 -21.54 13.50 9.78
C GLU A 297 -20.76 12.18 9.89
N MET A 298 -19.74 11.99 9.05
CA MET A 298 -18.93 10.77 9.05
C MET A 298 -17.89 10.82 10.17
N LEU A 299 -17.85 9.75 10.95
CA LEU A 299 -16.71 9.51 11.83
C LEU A 299 -15.49 9.16 10.96
N PRO A 300 -14.30 9.70 11.28
CA PRO A 300 -13.06 9.28 10.63
C PRO A 300 -12.89 7.78 10.73
N GLU A 301 -12.53 7.20 9.61
CA GLU A 301 -12.45 5.76 9.42
C GLU A 301 -11.27 5.19 10.23
N SER A 302 -11.46 4.09 10.97
CA SER A 302 -10.37 3.46 11.76
C SER A 302 -9.29 2.94 10.81
N PRO A 303 -7.99 3.16 11.07
CA PRO A 303 -6.93 2.69 10.18
C PRO A 303 -7.00 1.16 9.99
N GLU A 304 -6.82 0.71 8.74
CA GLU A 304 -6.70 -0.71 8.41
C GLU A 304 -5.21 -1.00 8.22
N LEU A 305 -4.70 -1.93 9.01
CA LEU A 305 -3.28 -2.23 9.11
C LEU A 305 -2.98 -3.57 8.43
N ASP A 306 -2.06 -3.53 7.48
CA ASP A 306 -1.54 -4.70 6.79
C ASP A 306 -0.29 -5.21 7.51
N VAL A 307 -0.28 -6.50 7.84
CA VAL A 307 0.96 -7.20 8.23
C VAL A 307 1.67 -7.61 6.95
N VAL A 308 2.85 -7.05 6.67
CA VAL A 308 3.61 -7.38 5.46
C VAL A 308 4.98 -7.92 5.85
N LEU A 309 5.29 -9.15 5.42
CA LEU A 309 6.51 -9.87 5.76
C LEU A 309 7.26 -10.37 4.52
N ASP A 310 8.58 -10.21 4.49
CA ASP A 310 9.45 -10.75 3.46
C ASP A 310 9.79 -12.21 3.74
N GLN A 311 9.28 -13.12 2.92
CA GLN A 311 9.45 -14.56 3.12
C GLN A 311 10.90 -15.02 2.93
N THR A 312 11.70 -14.31 2.14
CA THR A 312 13.14 -14.61 1.98
C THR A 312 13.89 -14.25 3.25
N VAL A 313 13.54 -13.13 3.88
CA VAL A 313 14.13 -12.72 5.17
C VAL A 313 13.62 -13.58 6.32
N MET A 314 12.32 -13.93 6.34
CA MET A 314 11.78 -14.91 7.29
C MET A 314 12.57 -16.23 7.25
N ALA A 315 12.83 -16.76 6.05
CA ALA A 315 13.59 -17.98 5.87
C ALA A 315 15.05 -17.86 6.38
N ARG A 316 15.70 -16.69 6.21
CA ARG A 316 17.04 -16.40 6.77
C ARG A 316 17.07 -16.56 8.29
N PHE A 317 15.98 -16.22 8.96
CA PHE A 317 15.84 -16.31 10.42
C PHE A 317 15.11 -17.59 10.90
N GLY A 318 14.95 -18.59 10.03
CA GLY A 318 14.33 -19.87 10.38
C GLY A 318 12.82 -19.81 10.60
N LEU A 319 12.17 -18.72 10.19
CA LEU A 319 10.71 -18.58 10.23
C LEU A 319 10.11 -19.19 8.96
N GLY A 320 9.35 -20.26 9.13
CA GLY A 320 8.64 -20.92 8.04
C GLY A 320 7.44 -20.12 7.55
N ARG A 321 6.86 -20.51 6.40
CA ARG A 321 5.62 -19.88 5.88
C ARG A 321 4.44 -19.99 6.85
N ASP A 322 4.41 -21.06 7.66
CA ASP A 322 3.37 -21.26 8.68
C ASP A 322 3.48 -20.27 9.86
N ALA A 323 4.58 -19.51 9.95
CA ALA A 323 4.73 -18.42 10.91
C ALA A 323 4.04 -17.13 10.44
N LEU A 324 3.55 -17.04 9.20
CA LEU A 324 2.77 -15.89 8.74
C LEU A 324 1.47 -15.79 9.55
N PRO A 325 1.21 -14.67 10.24
CA PRO A 325 -0.06 -14.46 10.91
C PRO A 325 -1.24 -14.54 9.92
N PRO A 326 -2.44 -14.97 10.37
CA PRO A 326 -3.63 -14.95 9.53
C PRO A 326 -3.87 -13.55 8.93
N GLY A 327 -4.05 -13.49 7.60
CA GLY A 327 -4.24 -12.22 6.88
C GLY A 327 -2.94 -11.48 6.52
N ALA A 328 -1.77 -11.95 6.96
CA ALA A 328 -0.50 -11.34 6.58
C ALA A 328 -0.17 -11.53 5.09
N LYS A 329 0.36 -10.46 4.48
CA LYS A 329 0.85 -10.44 3.11
C LYS A 329 2.32 -10.84 3.08
N GLY A 330 2.60 -12.05 2.58
CA GLY A 330 3.97 -12.48 2.31
C GLY A 330 4.49 -11.95 0.98
N ILE A 331 5.55 -11.16 0.98
CA ILE A 331 6.30 -10.76 -0.23
C ILE A 331 7.50 -11.69 -0.46
N ASN A 332 8.09 -11.65 -1.66
CA ASN A 332 9.28 -12.43 -2.04
C ASN A 332 9.18 -13.93 -1.68
N PRO A 333 8.19 -14.66 -2.24
CA PRO A 333 7.88 -16.03 -1.83
C PRO A 333 9.06 -16.98 -2.06
N VAL A 334 9.46 -17.69 -1.01
CA VAL A 334 10.44 -18.78 -1.09
C VAL A 334 9.71 -20.05 -1.55
N PRO A 335 10.14 -20.69 -2.65
CA PRO A 335 9.60 -21.97 -3.08
C PRO A 335 9.80 -23.03 -1.98
N SER A 336 8.75 -23.75 -1.61
CA SER A 336 8.88 -24.89 -0.69
C SER A 336 9.48 -26.10 -1.43
N PRO A 337 10.35 -26.90 -0.77
CA PRO A 337 10.82 -28.17 -1.33
C PRO A 337 9.69 -29.17 -1.60
N ASP A 338 8.55 -29.00 -0.92
CA ASP A 338 7.42 -29.95 -0.92
C ASP A 338 6.42 -29.75 -2.07
N ILE A 339 6.68 -28.83 -3.00
CA ILE A 339 5.98 -28.78 -4.28
C ILE A 339 7.01 -29.13 -5.36
N VAL A 340 7.32 -30.43 -5.46
CA VAL A 340 7.49 -30.99 -6.81
C VAL A 340 6.14 -30.71 -7.46
N GLU A 341 6.07 -29.67 -8.30
CA GLU A 341 4.92 -29.46 -9.17
C GLU A 341 4.64 -30.80 -9.82
N GLY A 342 3.58 -31.46 -9.34
CA GLY A 342 3.14 -32.72 -9.88
C GLY A 342 3.02 -32.50 -11.37
N VAL A 343 3.80 -33.26 -12.14
CA VAL A 343 3.85 -33.28 -13.60
C VAL A 343 2.51 -32.78 -14.14
N SER A 344 2.52 -31.60 -14.79
CA SER A 344 1.29 -30.90 -15.19
C SER A 344 0.29 -31.86 -15.85
N PRO A 345 -1.03 -31.61 -15.78
CA PRO A 345 -2.06 -32.47 -16.38
C PRO A 345 -1.78 -32.89 -17.84
N VAL A 346 -0.97 -32.09 -18.55
CA VAL A 346 -0.48 -32.34 -19.90
C VAL A 346 0.33 -33.65 -20.01
N TRP A 347 1.15 -33.97 -19.02
CA TRP A 347 1.98 -35.18 -19.01
C TRP A 347 1.14 -36.45 -18.83
N TYR A 348 0.05 -36.39 -18.05
CA TYR A 348 -0.95 -37.46 -18.01
C TYR A 348 -1.62 -37.65 -19.38
N GLY A 349 -1.91 -36.54 -20.08
CA GLY A 349 -2.43 -36.59 -21.45
C GLY A 349 -1.49 -37.33 -22.41
N PHE A 350 -0.18 -37.03 -22.37
CA PHE A 350 0.81 -37.72 -23.20
C PHE A 350 0.96 -39.20 -22.86
N ALA A 351 0.92 -39.56 -21.57
CA ALA A 351 0.99 -40.96 -21.15
C ALA A 351 -0.21 -41.77 -21.65
N VAL A 352 -1.42 -41.20 -21.54
CA VAL A 352 -2.66 -41.84 -22.03
C VAL A 352 -2.64 -41.95 -23.56
N ALA A 353 -2.23 -40.90 -24.28
CA ALA A 353 -2.12 -40.93 -25.73
C ALA A 353 -1.11 -41.98 -26.21
N GLY A 354 0.04 -42.10 -25.54
CA GLY A 354 1.04 -43.12 -25.80
C GLY A 354 0.49 -44.55 -25.59
N LEU A 355 -0.25 -44.76 -24.50
CA LEU A 355 -0.89 -46.06 -24.21
C LEU A 355 -1.92 -46.43 -25.28
N ILE A 356 -2.75 -45.48 -25.71
CA ILE A 356 -3.74 -45.68 -26.78
C ILE A 356 -3.03 -46.06 -28.09
N LEU A 357 -1.94 -45.38 -28.44
CA LEU A 357 -1.17 -45.69 -29.65
C LEU A 357 -0.63 -47.12 -29.62
N VAL A 358 -0.08 -47.57 -28.48
CA VAL A 358 0.40 -48.94 -28.31
C VAL A 358 -0.74 -49.95 -28.49
N LEU A 359 -1.90 -49.70 -27.87
CA LEU A 359 -3.07 -50.57 -28.01
C LEU A 359 -3.57 -50.64 -29.46
N VAL A 360 -3.58 -49.52 -30.18
CA VAL A 360 -3.93 -49.47 -31.61
C VAL A 360 -2.94 -50.28 -32.44
N VAL A 361 -1.63 -50.13 -32.21
CA VAL A 361 -0.60 -50.89 -32.92
C VAL A 361 -0.75 -52.40 -32.67
N VAL A 362 -1.00 -52.80 -31.42
CA VAL A 362 -1.25 -54.20 -31.06
C VAL A 362 -2.51 -54.73 -31.73
N TRP A 363 -3.59 -53.93 -31.78
CA TRP A 363 -4.85 -54.31 -32.43
C TRP A 363 -4.71 -54.45 -33.95
N VAL A 364 -3.97 -53.55 -34.61
CA VAL A 364 -3.69 -53.65 -36.06
C VAL A 364 -2.86 -54.90 -36.36
N ARG A 365 -1.84 -55.19 -35.54
CA ARG A 365 -1.01 -56.39 -35.69
C ARG A 365 -1.79 -57.69 -35.47
N SER A 366 -2.69 -57.73 -34.50
CA SER A 366 -3.53 -58.91 -34.25
C SER A 366 -4.55 -59.15 -35.37
N ARG A 367 -5.06 -58.09 -36.00
CA ARG A 367 -5.91 -58.17 -37.21
C ARG A 367 -5.16 -58.64 -38.45
N ALA A 368 -3.93 -58.19 -38.67
CA ALA A 368 -3.10 -58.62 -39.80
C ALA A 368 -2.77 -60.12 -39.71
N THR A 369 -2.35 -60.58 -38.53
CA THR A 369 -2.06 -62.01 -38.29
C THR A 369 -3.30 -62.92 -38.38
N GLN A 370 -4.51 -62.42 -38.06
CA GLN A 370 -5.76 -63.16 -38.30
C GLN A 370 -6.15 -63.24 -39.78
N LYS A 371 -5.78 -62.24 -40.59
CA LYS A 371 -6.06 -62.24 -42.04
C LYS A 371 -5.17 -63.24 -42.77
N ASP A 372 -3.88 -63.31 -42.43
CA ASP A 372 -2.94 -64.28 -43.00
C ASP A 372 -3.31 -65.73 -42.64
N ARG A 373 -3.92 -65.95 -41.47
CA ARG A 373 -4.46 -67.27 -41.08
C ARG A 373 -5.77 -67.66 -41.80
N ARG A 374 -6.50 -66.71 -42.38
CA ARG A 374 -7.75 -66.97 -43.13
C ARG A 374 -7.55 -67.08 -44.65
N SER A 375 -6.40 -66.70 -45.18
CA SER A 375 -6.03 -66.84 -46.60
C SER A 375 -5.14 -68.06 -46.88
N GLY A 376 -4.89 -68.89 -45.86
CA GLY A 376 -4.10 -70.13 -45.96
C GLY A 376 -4.90 -71.43 -45.85
N ASP A 377 -6.24 -71.33 -45.75
CA ASP A 377 -7.22 -72.38 -46.07
C ASP A 377 -7.91 -71.99 -47.38
#